data_AF-A0A941VLF3-F1
#
_entry.id   AF-A0A941VLF3-F1
#
_cell.length_a   1.000
_cell.length_b   1.000
_cell.length_c   1.000
_cell.angle_alpha   90.00
_cell.angle_beta   90.00
_cell.angle_gamma   90.00
#
_symmetry.space_group_name_H-M   'P 1'
#
loop_
_entity.id
_entity.type
_entity.pdbx_description
1 polymer ?
#
loop_
_entity_poly.entity_id
_entity_poly.type
_entity_poly.pdbx_seq_one_letter_code
_entity_poly.pdbx_strand_id
1 'polypeptide(L)'
;IADIKQIAEWVEEYKERYGEYPPDLTTLKERLNLTTEFKDPWDHPYQYVLIADDDKKGKDKQKARRDRNQKPINTYYDVWSNGADGDYQQQVNGAKSRDDIIRAWDGSFVGLGKDLDELYGKPRPWKHPTDGTPDGTTPPTTTTPTTVAPTTVPPTTDKHPPKP
;
A
#
# COMPACT_ATOMS: atom_id res chain seq x y z
N ILE A 1 -14.44 2.46 13.44
CA ILE A 1 -12.97 2.70 13.44
C ILE A 1 -12.23 1.64 14.25
N ALA A 2 -12.59 1.39 15.52
CA ALA A 2 -11.92 0.37 16.35
C ALA A 2 -11.91 -1.02 15.70
N ASP A 3 -13.03 -1.45 15.12
CA ASP A 3 -13.12 -2.81 14.54
C ASP A 3 -12.21 -3.00 13.32
N ILE A 4 -12.01 -1.99 12.48
CA ILE A 4 -11.07 -2.09 11.34
C ILE A 4 -9.65 -2.33 11.84
N LYS A 5 -9.24 -1.63 12.90
CA LYS A 5 -7.92 -1.85 13.51
C LYS A 5 -7.81 -3.27 14.05
N GLN A 6 -8.85 -3.73 14.75
CA GLN A 6 -8.87 -5.08 15.31
C GLN A 6 -8.83 -6.17 14.21
N ILE A 7 -9.59 -6.00 13.13
CA ILE A 7 -9.57 -6.91 11.98
C ILE A 7 -8.17 -6.91 11.34
N ALA A 8 -7.56 -5.73 11.15
CA ALA A 8 -6.20 -5.64 10.60
C ALA A 8 -5.18 -6.35 11.51
N GLU A 9 -5.26 -6.19 12.83
CA GLU A 9 -4.41 -6.91 13.78
C GLU A 9 -4.55 -8.43 13.65
N TRP A 10 -5.78 -8.94 13.56
CA TRP A 10 -6.01 -10.37 13.36
C TRP A 10 -5.49 -10.87 11.99
N VAL A 11 -5.58 -10.04 10.95
CA VAL A 11 -5.01 -10.34 9.62
C VAL A 11 -3.49 -10.44 9.68
N GLU A 12 -2.81 -9.52 10.39
CA GLU A 12 -1.35 -9.59 10.57
C GLU A 12 -0.96 -10.81 11.42
N GLU A 13 -1.68 -11.09 12.52
CA GLU A 13 -1.44 -12.28 13.34
C GLU A 13 -1.60 -13.57 12.54
N TYR A 14 -2.62 -13.65 11.68
CA TYR A 14 -2.80 -14.77 10.76
C TYR A 14 -1.57 -14.92 9.85
N LYS A 15 -1.10 -13.83 9.25
CA LYS A 15 0.10 -13.83 8.40
C LYS A 15 1.36 -14.25 9.16
N GLU A 16 1.53 -13.84 10.40
CA GLU A 16 2.66 -14.27 11.24
C GLU A 16 2.59 -15.77 11.54
N ARG A 17 1.39 -16.31 11.77
CA ARG A 17 1.19 -17.72 12.12
C ARG A 17 1.30 -18.67 10.94
N TYR A 18 0.77 -18.28 9.77
CA TYR A 18 0.64 -19.16 8.60
C TYR A 18 1.56 -18.79 7.44
N GLY A 19 2.24 -17.66 7.51
CA GLY A 19 3.17 -17.18 6.47
C GLY A 19 2.51 -16.51 5.27
N GLU A 20 1.17 -16.43 5.24
CA GLU A 20 0.38 -15.80 4.19
C GLU A 20 -0.83 -15.07 4.79
N TYR A 21 -1.34 -14.05 4.09
CA TYR A 21 -2.56 -13.35 4.51
C TYR A 21 -3.81 -14.23 4.28
N PRO A 22 -4.86 -14.10 5.11
CA PRO A 22 -6.07 -14.89 4.94
C PRO A 22 -6.76 -14.54 3.61
N PRO A 23 -7.34 -15.52 2.88
CA PRO A 23 -7.98 -15.26 1.59
C PRO A 23 -9.25 -14.41 1.71
N ASP A 24 -9.95 -14.51 2.84
CA ASP A 24 -11.17 -13.77 3.13
C ASP A 24 -11.41 -13.64 4.66
N LEU A 25 -12.40 -12.82 5.02
CA LEU A 25 -12.81 -12.64 6.41
C LEU A 25 -13.47 -13.89 7.02
N THR A 26 -14.03 -14.77 6.21
CA THR A 26 -14.64 -16.03 6.68
C THR A 26 -13.57 -16.92 7.29
N THR A 27 -12.44 -17.08 6.59
CA THR A 27 -11.28 -17.83 7.08
C THR A 27 -10.78 -17.25 8.39
N LEU A 28 -10.74 -15.91 8.50
CA LEU A 28 -10.31 -15.24 9.72
C LEU A 28 -11.27 -15.52 10.89
N LYS A 29 -12.59 -15.44 10.66
CA LYS A 29 -13.62 -15.76 11.67
C LYS A 29 -13.51 -17.20 12.16
N GLU A 30 -13.36 -18.16 11.26
CA GLU A 30 -13.22 -19.58 11.60
C GLU A 30 -11.99 -19.81 12.48
N ARG A 31 -10.85 -19.16 12.18
CA ARG A 31 -9.64 -19.26 13.01
C ARG A 31 -9.80 -18.64 14.38
N LEU A 32 -10.56 -17.55 14.49
CA LEU A 32 -10.86 -16.90 15.76
C LEU A 32 -12.01 -17.57 16.53
N ASN A 33 -12.61 -18.64 15.96
CA ASN A 33 -13.78 -19.33 16.50
C ASN A 33 -14.95 -18.36 16.77
N LEU A 34 -15.15 -17.38 15.88
CA LEU A 34 -16.21 -16.38 15.97
C LEU A 34 -17.46 -16.84 15.22
N THR A 35 -18.62 -16.76 15.87
CA THR A 35 -19.92 -17.10 15.28
C THR A 35 -20.63 -15.89 14.66
N THR A 36 -20.21 -14.67 15.00
CA THR A 36 -20.80 -13.42 14.49
C THR A 36 -20.11 -12.95 13.21
N GLU A 37 -20.86 -12.35 12.30
CA GLU A 37 -20.30 -11.63 11.14
C GLU A 37 -19.52 -10.38 11.59
N PHE A 38 -18.46 -10.05 10.87
CA PHE A 38 -17.81 -8.75 11.03
C PHE A 38 -18.68 -7.70 10.36
N LYS A 39 -19.51 -7.04 11.17
CA LYS A 39 -20.38 -5.95 10.73
C LYS A 39 -19.95 -4.62 11.33
N ASP A 40 -20.15 -3.57 10.57
CA ASP A 40 -19.94 -2.20 11.01
C ASP A 40 -21.13 -1.66 11.83
N PRO A 41 -21.04 -0.42 12.37
CA PRO A 41 -22.12 0.15 13.19
C PRO A 41 -23.47 0.32 12.50
N TRP A 42 -23.52 0.18 11.17
CA TRP A 42 -24.73 0.28 10.35
C TRP A 42 -25.23 -1.09 9.88
N ASP A 43 -24.71 -2.18 10.46
CA ASP A 43 -25.04 -3.57 10.13
C ASP A 43 -24.59 -4.02 8.73
N HIS A 44 -23.73 -3.24 8.06
CA HIS A 44 -23.11 -3.64 6.80
C HIS A 44 -21.89 -4.52 7.07
N PRO A 45 -21.64 -5.57 6.26
CA PRO A 45 -20.45 -6.39 6.43
C PRO A 45 -19.19 -5.60 6.09
N TYR A 46 -18.15 -5.74 6.91
CA TYR A 46 -16.82 -5.29 6.55
C TYR A 46 -16.35 -6.01 5.28
N GLN A 47 -15.66 -5.27 4.42
CA GLN A 47 -15.12 -5.77 3.17
C GLN A 47 -13.64 -6.03 3.32
N TYR A 48 -13.14 -7.03 2.59
CA TYR A 48 -11.75 -7.40 2.59
C TYR A 48 -11.33 -7.89 1.20
N VAL A 49 -10.13 -7.53 0.78
CA VAL A 49 -9.47 -8.16 -0.37
C VAL A 49 -7.98 -8.33 -0.14
N LEU A 50 -7.45 -9.45 -0.62
CA LEU A 50 -6.02 -9.59 -0.90
C LEU A 50 -5.68 -8.85 -2.19
N ILE A 51 -4.81 -7.85 -2.11
CA ILE A 51 -4.49 -6.98 -3.26
C ILE A 51 -3.76 -7.77 -4.35
N ALA A 52 -2.87 -8.69 -3.96
CA ALA A 52 -2.16 -9.54 -4.91
C ALA A 52 -3.11 -10.44 -5.74
N ASP A 53 -4.22 -10.91 -5.15
CA ASP A 53 -5.23 -11.70 -5.87
C ASP A 53 -6.24 -10.82 -6.60
N ASP A 54 -6.54 -9.65 -6.05
CA ASP A 54 -7.38 -8.66 -6.72
C ASP A 54 -6.73 -8.14 -7.99
N ASP A 55 -5.43 -7.86 -7.98
CA ASP A 55 -4.66 -7.36 -9.12
C ASP A 55 -4.58 -8.37 -10.27
N LYS A 56 -4.70 -9.67 -10.00
CA LYS A 56 -4.80 -10.72 -11.04
C LYS A 56 -6.13 -10.68 -11.78
N LYS A 57 -7.15 -10.01 -11.23
CA LYS A 57 -8.45 -9.82 -11.88
C LYS A 57 -8.34 -8.71 -12.93
N GLY A 58 -9.24 -8.74 -13.93
CA GLY A 58 -9.40 -7.62 -14.86
C GLY A 58 -9.69 -6.32 -14.10
N LYS A 59 -9.26 -5.17 -14.64
CA LYS A 59 -9.39 -3.85 -13.98
C LYS A 59 -10.82 -3.53 -13.53
N ASP A 60 -11.80 -4.00 -14.29
CA ASP A 60 -13.25 -3.91 -14.06
C ASP A 60 -13.76 -4.78 -12.90
N LYS A 61 -12.97 -5.74 -12.43
CA LYS A 61 -13.32 -6.71 -11.38
C LYS A 61 -12.56 -6.50 -10.08
N GLN A 62 -11.61 -5.56 -10.08
CA GLN A 62 -10.85 -5.18 -8.89
C GLN A 62 -11.74 -4.45 -7.89
N LYS A 63 -11.56 -4.74 -6.61
CA LYS A 63 -12.32 -4.16 -5.51
C LYS A 63 -11.44 -3.44 -4.48
N ALA A 64 -10.12 -3.58 -4.53
CA ALA A 64 -9.23 -2.84 -3.63
C ALA A 64 -9.47 -1.34 -3.82
N ARG A 65 -9.57 -0.61 -2.70
CA ARG A 65 -9.78 0.83 -2.68
C ARG A 65 -8.57 1.54 -3.27
N ARG A 66 -8.86 2.61 -4.01
CA ARG A 66 -7.87 3.38 -4.76
C ARG A 66 -7.84 4.84 -4.35
N ASP A 67 -6.66 5.44 -4.44
CA ASP A 67 -6.46 6.87 -4.26
C ASP A 67 -6.97 7.67 -5.47
N ARG A 68 -6.82 9.00 -5.40
CA ARG A 68 -7.16 9.93 -6.50
C ARG A 68 -6.39 9.67 -7.80
N ASN A 69 -5.23 8.99 -7.72
CA ASN A 69 -4.39 8.62 -8.85
C ASN A 69 -4.68 7.18 -9.31
N GLN A 70 -5.76 6.57 -8.83
CA GLN A 70 -6.17 5.20 -9.11
C GLN A 70 -5.14 4.13 -8.68
N LYS A 71 -4.27 4.43 -7.72
CA LYS A 71 -3.34 3.46 -7.13
C LYS A 71 -3.99 2.79 -5.93
N PRO A 72 -3.73 1.49 -5.66
CA PRO A 72 -4.16 0.86 -4.42
C PRO A 72 -3.68 1.68 -3.20
N ILE A 73 -4.55 1.89 -2.21
CA ILE A 73 -4.24 2.72 -1.03
C ILE A 73 -3.43 1.98 0.04
N ASN A 74 -3.39 0.65 -0.05
CA ASN A 74 -2.63 -0.26 0.81
C ASN A 74 -1.77 -1.17 -0.07
N THR A 75 -0.75 -1.81 0.53
CA THR A 75 0.22 -2.64 -0.19
C THR A 75 -0.25 -4.09 -0.35
N TYR A 76 -0.75 -4.73 0.72
CA TYR A 76 -0.94 -6.20 0.74
C TYR A 76 -2.40 -6.65 0.71
N TYR A 77 -3.22 -6.04 1.56
CA TYR A 77 -4.65 -6.28 1.65
C TYR A 77 -5.34 -4.96 1.90
N ASP A 78 -6.64 -4.96 1.66
CA ASP A 78 -7.50 -3.84 1.95
C ASP A 78 -8.66 -4.29 2.82
N VAL A 79 -9.06 -3.43 3.76
CA VAL A 79 -10.18 -3.66 4.67
C VAL A 79 -10.91 -2.35 4.92
N TRP A 80 -12.23 -2.37 4.74
CA TRP A 80 -13.06 -1.16 4.87
C TRP A 80 -14.51 -1.49 5.23
N SER A 81 -15.26 -0.48 5.64
CA SER A 81 -16.73 -0.48 5.74
C SER A 81 -17.30 0.45 4.67
N ASN A 82 -18.45 0.08 4.09
CA ASN A 82 -19.18 0.88 3.11
C ASN A 82 -19.97 2.05 3.75
N GLY A 83 -19.63 2.42 4.98
CA GLY A 83 -20.25 3.57 5.64
C GLY A 83 -21.74 3.38 5.93
N ALA A 84 -22.40 4.51 6.12
CA ALA A 84 -23.79 4.57 6.55
C ALA A 84 -24.77 4.34 5.40
N ASP A 85 -24.40 4.76 4.18
CA ASP A 85 -25.25 4.57 3.01
C ASP A 85 -25.11 3.15 2.39
N GLY A 86 -24.04 2.43 2.73
CA GLY A 86 -23.77 1.08 2.25
C GLY A 86 -23.32 1.03 0.78
N ASP A 87 -23.21 2.18 0.12
CA ASP A 87 -22.78 2.31 -1.25
C ASP A 87 -21.25 2.13 -1.38
N TYR A 88 -20.77 1.97 -2.61
CA TYR A 88 -19.35 1.74 -2.86
C TYR A 88 -18.90 2.37 -4.18
N GLN A 89 -17.78 3.07 -4.14
CA GLN A 89 -16.97 3.43 -5.29
C GLN A 89 -15.50 3.07 -5.02
N GLN A 90 -14.81 2.51 -6.02
CA GLN A 90 -13.44 2.06 -5.81
C GLN A 90 -12.48 3.18 -5.41
N GLN A 91 -12.63 4.36 -6.00
CA GLN A 91 -11.84 5.53 -5.63
C GLN A 91 -12.42 6.19 -4.37
N VAL A 92 -11.58 6.38 -3.36
CA VAL A 92 -11.99 6.92 -2.04
C VAL A 92 -12.51 8.36 -2.12
N ASN A 93 -12.04 9.16 -3.09
CA ASN A 93 -12.54 10.51 -3.33
C ASN A 93 -13.86 10.53 -4.14
N GLY A 94 -14.38 9.37 -4.56
CA GLY A 94 -15.70 9.25 -5.17
C GLY A 94 -16.81 9.66 -4.21
N ALA A 95 -17.89 10.24 -4.74
CA ALA A 95 -18.98 10.81 -3.94
C ALA A 95 -19.64 9.78 -3.00
N LYS A 96 -19.79 8.52 -3.45
CA LYS A 96 -20.39 7.40 -2.71
C LYS A 96 -19.46 6.77 -1.67
N SER A 97 -18.27 7.33 -1.51
CA SER A 97 -17.20 6.70 -0.73
C SER A 97 -16.62 7.63 0.32
N ARG A 98 -17.31 8.75 0.54
CA ARG A 98 -16.90 9.82 1.46
C ARG A 98 -17.19 9.45 2.92
N ASP A 99 -18.18 8.60 3.17
CA ASP A 99 -18.59 8.09 4.48
C ASP A 99 -18.04 6.69 4.80
N ASP A 100 -17.41 6.02 3.84
CA ASP A 100 -16.68 4.78 4.07
C ASP A 100 -15.65 4.93 5.18
N ILE A 101 -15.59 3.96 6.09
CA ILE A 101 -14.49 3.86 7.05
C ILE A 101 -13.41 2.99 6.39
N ILE A 102 -12.25 3.58 6.12
CA ILE A 102 -11.16 2.92 5.39
C ILE A 102 -9.90 2.79 6.23
N ARG A 103 -9.12 1.75 5.95
CA ARG A 103 -7.70 1.67 6.30
C ARG A 103 -6.88 2.18 5.10
N ALA A 104 -5.89 3.04 5.32
CA ALA A 104 -5.00 3.49 4.25
C ALA A 104 -3.55 3.53 4.72
N TRP A 105 -2.64 3.49 3.73
CA TRP A 105 -1.18 3.57 3.93
C TRP A 105 -0.68 2.54 4.94
N ASP A 106 -1.12 1.31 4.74
CA ASP A 106 -0.73 0.15 5.55
C ASP A 106 -1.01 0.34 7.04
N GLY A 107 -2.11 1.05 7.36
CA GLY A 107 -2.58 1.26 8.73
C GLY A 107 -2.16 2.59 9.36
N SER A 108 -1.37 3.40 8.67
CA SER A 108 -1.02 4.76 9.16
C SER A 108 -2.23 5.68 9.23
N PHE A 109 -3.31 5.36 8.50
CA PHE A 109 -4.59 6.04 8.58
C PHE A 109 -5.72 5.03 8.73
N VAL A 110 -6.65 5.32 9.66
CA VAL A 110 -7.96 4.69 9.72
C VAL A 110 -9.00 5.76 10.05
N GLY A 111 -9.94 5.99 9.16
CA GLY A 111 -10.88 7.11 9.26
C GLY A 111 -11.86 7.15 8.10
N LEU A 112 -12.63 8.23 7.98
CA LEU A 112 -13.59 8.38 6.89
C LEU A 112 -12.88 8.67 5.56
N GLY A 113 -13.45 8.22 4.45
CA GLY A 113 -12.91 8.47 3.11
C GLY A 113 -12.71 9.96 2.82
N LYS A 114 -13.62 10.81 3.29
CA LYS A 114 -13.48 12.27 3.19
C LYS A 114 -12.28 12.84 3.95
N ASP A 115 -11.92 12.25 5.10
CA ASP A 115 -10.83 12.74 5.94
C ASP A 115 -9.47 12.39 5.32
N LEU A 116 -9.39 11.27 4.58
CA LEU A 116 -8.18 10.91 3.83
C LEU A 116 -7.88 11.96 2.75
N ASP A 117 -8.91 12.43 2.05
CA ASP A 117 -8.79 13.44 0.99
C ASP A 117 -8.18 14.76 1.52
N GLU A 118 -8.59 15.19 2.72
CA GLU A 118 -8.06 16.37 3.40
C GLU A 118 -6.57 16.28 3.80
N LEU A 119 -6.00 15.06 3.78
CA LEU A 119 -4.58 14.83 4.02
C LEU A 119 -3.75 14.89 2.72
N TYR A 120 -4.36 14.76 1.55
CA TYR A 120 -3.64 14.92 0.28
C TYR A 120 -3.25 16.38 0.06
N GLY A 121 -1.95 16.64 -0.18
CA GLY A 121 -1.39 17.98 -0.35
C GLY A 121 -0.78 18.59 0.92
N LYS A 122 -0.89 17.91 2.08
CA LYS A 122 -0.11 18.23 3.28
C LYS A 122 1.16 17.36 3.30
N PRO A 123 2.31 17.88 3.77
CA PRO A 123 3.52 17.06 3.90
C PRO A 123 3.25 15.88 4.84
N ARG A 124 3.47 14.65 4.34
CA ARG A 124 3.27 13.42 5.10
C ARG A 124 4.61 12.90 5.63
N PRO A 125 4.66 12.34 6.86
CA PRO A 125 5.88 11.76 7.41
C PRO A 125 6.30 10.43 6.74
N TRP A 126 5.42 9.80 5.96
CA TRP A 126 5.66 8.51 5.30
C TRP A 126 5.38 8.59 3.80
N LYS A 127 6.24 7.96 2.99
CA LYS A 127 6.11 7.84 1.53
C LYS A 127 5.62 6.44 1.17
N HIS A 128 4.56 6.35 0.36
CA HIS A 128 4.10 5.06 -0.14
C HIS A 128 5.11 4.51 -1.18
N PRO A 129 5.35 3.20 -1.26
CA PRO A 129 6.28 2.62 -2.24
C PRO A 129 5.90 2.95 -3.70
N THR A 130 4.61 3.19 -3.98
CA THR A 130 4.12 3.56 -5.32
C THR A 130 4.06 5.07 -5.58
N ASP A 131 4.39 5.92 -4.58
CA ASP A 131 4.51 7.39 -4.75
C ASP A 131 5.76 7.78 -5.58
N GLY A 132 6.59 6.81 -5.97
CA GLY A 132 7.80 7.00 -6.78
C GLY A 132 7.54 7.11 -8.28
N THR A 133 6.70 8.06 -8.72
CA THR A 133 6.84 8.56 -10.10
C THR A 133 7.95 9.60 -10.09
N PRO A 134 9.07 9.42 -10.80
CA PRO A 134 10.08 10.47 -10.89
C PRO A 134 9.43 11.66 -11.60
N ASP A 135 9.38 12.80 -10.92
CA ASP A 135 9.00 14.07 -11.55
C ASP A 135 9.98 14.33 -12.70
N GLY A 136 9.51 14.08 -13.92
CA GLY A 136 10.21 14.42 -15.14
C GLY A 136 10.17 15.93 -15.31
N THR A 137 11.09 16.66 -14.67
CA THR A 137 11.60 17.96 -15.10
C THR A 137 12.91 18.25 -14.35
N THR A 138 14.04 18.03 -15.00
CA THR A 138 15.31 18.70 -14.65
C THR A 138 15.32 20.08 -15.29
N PRO A 139 15.96 21.07 -14.65
CA PRO A 139 17.08 21.72 -15.34
C PRO A 139 18.34 21.82 -14.44
N PRO A 140 19.51 22.13 -15.03
CA PRO A 140 20.80 21.69 -14.52
C PRO A 140 21.39 22.68 -13.51
N THR A 141 22.23 22.19 -12.59
CA THR A 141 23.27 23.04 -12.01
C THR A 141 24.53 22.24 -11.76
N THR A 142 25.54 22.61 -12.53
CA THR A 142 26.95 22.32 -12.36
C THR A 142 27.44 22.74 -10.98
N THR A 143 28.13 21.85 -10.27
CA THR A 143 29.25 22.23 -9.41
C THR A 143 30.31 21.13 -9.39
N THR A 144 31.54 21.59 -9.63
CA THR A 144 32.85 20.96 -9.73
C THR A 144 33.21 19.94 -8.64
N PRO A 145 33.94 18.85 -8.96
CA PRO A 145 34.65 18.07 -7.97
C PRO A 145 35.95 18.76 -7.54
N THR A 146 36.11 18.98 -6.23
CA THR A 146 37.37 19.43 -5.63
C THR A 146 38.43 18.34 -5.74
N THR A 147 39.56 18.73 -6.33
CA THR A 147 40.80 17.99 -6.52
C THR A 147 41.40 17.47 -5.20
N VAL A 148 41.73 16.18 -5.16
CA VAL A 148 42.80 15.64 -4.30
C VAL A 148 43.76 14.83 -5.17
N ALA A 149 45.04 15.11 -4.99
CA ALA A 149 46.16 14.74 -5.85
C ALA A 149 46.47 13.21 -5.87
N PRO A 150 47.13 12.70 -6.92
CA PRO A 150 47.47 11.29 -7.04
C PRO A 150 48.82 10.95 -6.38
N THR A 151 48.87 9.85 -5.63
CA THR A 151 50.13 9.18 -5.26
C THR A 151 50.45 8.11 -6.30
N THR A 152 51.58 8.29 -6.97
CA THR A 152 52.21 7.45 -7.98
C THR A 152 52.54 6.03 -7.49
N VAL A 153 52.22 5.03 -8.32
CA VAL A 153 52.83 3.69 -8.30
C VAL A 153 53.19 3.32 -9.76
N PRO A 154 54.42 2.84 -10.07
CA PRO A 154 54.87 2.59 -11.44
C PRO A 154 54.34 1.26 -12.04
N PRO A 155 54.34 1.10 -13.38
CA PRO A 155 53.81 -0.08 -14.04
C PRO A 155 54.82 -1.24 -14.11
N THR A 156 54.40 -2.44 -13.70
CA THR A 156 55.02 -3.70 -14.11
C THR A 156 54.44 -4.13 -15.46
N THR A 157 55.31 -4.13 -16.48
CA THR A 157 55.14 -4.79 -17.77
C THR A 157 54.86 -6.28 -17.60
N ASP A 158 53.77 -6.79 -18.20
CA ASP A 158 53.64 -8.21 -18.48
C ASP A 158 53.70 -8.46 -19.98
N LYS A 159 54.56 -9.42 -20.35
CA LYS A 159 54.94 -9.77 -21.72
C LYS A 159 54.02 -10.88 -22.21
N HIS A 160 53.48 -10.67 -23.40
CA HIS A 160 52.81 -11.69 -24.20
C HIS A 160 53.76 -12.88 -24.48
N PRO A 161 53.37 -14.14 -24.25
CA PRO A 161 54.16 -15.30 -24.69
C PRO A 161 53.87 -15.63 -26.16
N PRO A 162 54.87 -16.06 -26.96
CA PRO A 162 54.64 -16.55 -28.30
C PRO A 162 54.16 -18.01 -28.27
N LYS A 163 53.26 -18.30 -29.20
CA LYS A 163 52.64 -19.59 -29.47
C LYS A 163 53.62 -20.54 -30.18
N PRO A 164 53.81 -21.79 -29.71
CA PRO A 164 54.27 -22.89 -30.54
C PRO A 164 53.11 -23.56 -31.29
#